data_AF-A0A484X601-F1
#
_entry.id   AF-A0A484X601-F1
#
_cell.length_a   1.000
_cell.length_b   1.000
_cell.length_c   1.000
_cell.angle_alpha   90.00
_cell.angle_beta   90.00
_cell.angle_gamma   90.00
#
_symmetry.space_group_name_H-M   'P 1'
#
loop_
_entity.id
_entity.type
_entity.pdbx_description
1 polymer ?
#
loop_
_entity_poly.entity_id
_entity_poly.type
_entity_poly.pdbx_seq_one_letter_code
_entity_poly.pdbx_strand_id
1 'polypeptide(L)'
;MKIKHEHIRMAMNAWARPDGEKVPAAGITQAYFELGMTFPELYDDSHPEALARNTQKIFRWIEKDTPDAVEKIQALLPAIEKAMPPFAGGQNAQPQFSLFSGAGGDAGATGERR
;
A
#
# COMPACT_ATOMS: atom_id res chain seq x y z
N MET A 1 -0.99 4.71 15.47
CA MET A 1 -2.18 4.64 14.60
C MET A 1 -2.06 3.38 13.76
N LYS A 2 -3.12 2.58 13.61
CA LYS A 2 -3.12 1.44 12.66
C LYS A 2 -3.79 1.91 11.37
N ILE A 3 -3.06 1.86 10.26
CA ILE A 3 -3.62 2.20 8.95
C ILE A 3 -4.67 1.14 8.60
N LYS A 4 -5.89 1.57 8.23
CA LYS A 4 -6.95 0.66 7.83
C LYS A 4 -6.58 -0.04 6.52
N HIS A 5 -6.87 -1.34 6.44
CA HIS A 5 -6.64 -2.15 5.22
C HIS A 5 -7.26 -1.53 3.96
N GLU A 6 -8.45 -0.95 4.11
CA GLU A 6 -9.14 -0.22 3.04
C GLU A 6 -8.32 0.95 2.48
N HIS A 7 -7.65 1.74 3.33
CA HIS A 7 -6.82 2.85 2.87
C HIS A 7 -5.59 2.34 2.10
N ILE A 8 -5.04 1.19 2.51
CA ILE A 8 -3.94 0.53 1.79
C ILE A 8 -4.43 0.07 0.42
N ARG A 9 -5.62 -0.55 0.35
CA ARG A 9 -6.26 -0.93 -0.91
C ARG A 9 -6.45 0.25 -1.85
N MET A 10 -6.97 1.37 -1.36
CA MET A 10 -7.16 2.58 -2.17
C MET A 10 -5.84 3.11 -2.74
N ALA A 11 -4.80 3.22 -1.91
CA ALA A 11 -3.49 3.70 -2.35
C ALA A 11 -2.83 2.75 -3.36
N MET A 12 -2.93 1.44 -3.13
CA MET A 12 -2.40 0.42 -4.05
C MET A 12 -3.10 0.44 -5.40
N ASN A 13 -4.43 0.56 -5.41
CA ASN A 13 -5.21 0.69 -6.65
C ASN A 13 -4.89 1.99 -7.40
N ALA A 14 -4.66 3.10 -6.67
CA ALA A 14 -4.23 4.36 -7.27
C ALA A 14 -2.84 4.24 -7.91
N TRP A 15 -1.91 3.55 -7.26
CA TRP A 15 -0.56 3.29 -7.78
C TRP A 15 -0.55 2.34 -8.98
N ALA A 16 -1.44 1.34 -9.00
CA ALA A 16 -1.56 0.40 -10.13
C ALA A 16 -2.25 1.00 -11.37
N ARG A 17 -3.03 2.09 -11.21
CA ARG A 17 -3.85 2.66 -12.29
C ARG A 17 -3.08 3.09 -13.56
N PRO A 18 -1.91 3.77 -13.49
CA PRO A 18 -1.20 4.24 -14.69
C PRO A 18 -0.51 3.12 -15.46
N ASP A 19 0.24 2.25 -14.76
CA ASP A 19 1.19 1.31 -15.38
C ASP A 19 0.87 -0.17 -15.10
N GLY A 20 -0.25 -0.43 -14.41
CA GLY A 20 -0.70 -1.76 -14.02
C GLY A 20 -0.12 -2.27 -12.70
N GLU A 21 -0.69 -3.37 -12.20
CA GLU A 21 -0.38 -3.98 -10.90
C GLU A 21 1.07 -4.44 -10.73
N LYS A 22 1.76 -4.70 -11.84
CA LYS A 22 3.16 -5.16 -11.85
C LYS A 22 4.13 -4.11 -11.32
N VAL A 23 3.85 -2.81 -11.52
CA VAL A 23 4.72 -1.72 -11.06
C VAL A 23 4.74 -1.64 -9.52
N PRO A 24 3.59 -1.56 -8.82
CA PRO A 24 3.54 -1.69 -7.37
C PRO A 24 4.19 -2.97 -6.85
N ALA A 25 3.89 -4.11 -7.48
CA ALA A 25 4.41 -5.40 -7.03
C ALA A 25 5.94 -5.51 -7.15
N ALA A 26 6.52 -5.00 -8.24
CA ALA A 26 7.97 -4.96 -8.42
C ALA A 26 8.63 -4.07 -7.36
N GLY A 27 8.12 -2.86 -7.15
CA GLY A 27 8.65 -1.93 -6.14
C GLY A 27 8.58 -2.52 -4.73
N ILE A 28 7.43 -3.11 -4.35
CA ILE A 28 7.26 -3.74 -3.04
C ILE A 28 8.21 -4.92 -2.88
N THR A 29 8.35 -5.77 -3.89
CA THR A 29 9.25 -6.93 -3.85
C THR A 29 10.70 -6.48 -3.64
N GLN A 30 11.16 -5.47 -4.36
CA GLN A 30 12.50 -4.91 -4.19
C GLN A 30 12.69 -4.36 -2.77
N ALA A 31 11.79 -3.49 -2.30
CA ALA A 31 11.89 -2.92 -0.96
C ALA A 31 11.82 -3.98 0.15
N TYR A 32 11.02 -5.03 -0.04
CA TYR A 32 10.89 -6.16 0.87
C TYR A 32 12.23 -6.88 1.08
N PHE A 33 12.95 -7.20 0.00
CA PHE A 33 14.27 -7.83 0.10
C PHE A 33 15.35 -6.88 0.60
N GLU A 34 15.30 -5.60 0.22
CA GLU A 34 16.22 -4.58 0.76
C GLU A 34 16.06 -4.38 2.27
N LEU A 35 14.85 -4.53 2.79
CA LEU A 35 14.56 -4.44 4.23
C LEU A 35 14.85 -5.76 4.97
N GLY A 36 15.30 -6.81 4.28
CA GLY A 36 15.56 -8.12 4.87
C GLY A 36 14.30 -8.79 5.42
N MET A 37 13.14 -8.48 4.87
CA MET A 37 11.87 -9.02 5.34
C MET A 37 11.74 -10.50 4.96
N THR A 38 11.11 -11.28 5.83
CA THR A 38 10.86 -12.72 5.63
C THR A 38 9.38 -13.08 5.70
N PHE A 39 8.53 -12.11 6.07
CA PHE A 39 7.09 -12.30 6.16
C PHE A 39 6.34 -11.08 5.63
N PRO A 40 5.26 -11.27 4.84
CA PRO A 40 4.82 -12.53 4.21
C PRO A 40 5.78 -12.99 3.11
N GLU A 41 5.83 -14.30 2.87
CA GLU A 41 6.73 -14.90 1.89
C GLU A 41 6.48 -14.36 0.46
N LEU A 42 7.46 -13.65 -0.08
CA LEU A 42 7.56 -13.24 -1.48
C LEU A 42 8.68 -14.03 -2.17
N TYR A 43 8.53 -14.22 -3.47
CA TYR A 43 9.53 -14.89 -4.31
C TYR A 43 10.61 -13.90 -4.73
N ASP A 44 11.85 -14.34 -4.67
CA ASP A 44 13.02 -13.62 -5.17
C ASP A 44 13.20 -13.84 -6.68
N ASP A 45 14.13 -13.11 -7.30
CA ASP A 45 14.41 -13.22 -8.74
C ASP A 45 14.96 -14.60 -9.16
N SER A 46 15.33 -15.46 -8.19
CA SER A 46 15.69 -16.85 -8.44
C SER A 46 14.50 -17.70 -8.91
N HIS A 47 13.26 -17.26 -8.63
CA HIS A 47 12.06 -17.98 -9.05
C HIS A 47 11.61 -17.57 -10.46
N PRO A 48 11.32 -18.55 -11.36
CA PRO A 48 10.68 -18.23 -12.61
C PRO A 48 9.30 -17.62 -12.32
N GLU A 49 9.00 -16.51 -13.00
CA GLU A 49 7.75 -15.75 -12.83
C GLU A 49 7.53 -15.15 -11.42
N ALA A 50 8.61 -14.92 -10.65
CA ALA A 50 8.54 -14.31 -9.32
C ALA A 50 7.65 -13.06 -9.29
N LEU A 51 7.84 -12.14 -10.24
CA LEU A 51 7.05 -10.93 -10.36
C LEU A 51 5.55 -11.20 -10.53
N ALA A 52 5.17 -12.12 -11.43
CA ALA A 52 3.76 -12.42 -11.68
C ALA A 52 3.10 -13.08 -10.45
N ARG A 53 3.82 -13.99 -9.77
CA ARG A 53 3.37 -14.65 -8.55
C ARG A 53 3.24 -13.68 -7.38
N ASN A 54 4.21 -12.79 -7.20
CA ASN A 54 4.17 -11.75 -6.17
C ASN A 54 3.04 -10.75 -6.44
N THR A 55 2.86 -10.33 -7.69
CA THR A 55 1.73 -9.47 -8.09
C THR A 55 0.40 -10.12 -7.69
N GLN A 56 0.16 -11.37 -8.10
CA GLN A 56 -1.06 -12.08 -7.75
C GLN A 56 -1.24 -12.22 -6.23
N LYS A 57 -0.19 -12.59 -5.49
CA LYS A 57 -0.24 -12.73 -4.02
C LYS A 57 -0.62 -11.42 -3.34
N ILE A 58 0.09 -10.34 -3.66
CA ILE A 58 -0.07 -9.02 -3.05
C ILE A 58 -1.48 -8.48 -3.31
N PHE A 59 -1.93 -8.48 -4.57
CA PHE A 59 -3.27 -7.97 -4.92
C PHE A 59 -4.39 -8.86 -4.37
N ARG A 60 -4.20 -10.18 -4.32
CA ARG A 60 -5.16 -11.08 -3.66
C ARG A 60 -5.33 -10.79 -2.17
N TRP A 61 -4.27 -10.38 -1.46
CA TRP A 61 -4.38 -9.99 -0.05
C TRP A 61 -4.97 -8.60 0.12
N ILE A 62 -4.71 -7.68 -0.80
CA ILE A 62 -5.33 -6.35 -0.81
C ILE A 62 -6.84 -6.45 -1.02
N GLU A 63 -7.30 -7.28 -1.95
CA GLU A 63 -8.73 -7.45 -2.27
C GLU A 63 -9.51 -8.16 -1.17
N LYS A 64 -8.86 -9.04 -0.39
CA LYS A 64 -9.51 -9.80 0.68
C LYS A 64 -9.48 -9.04 2.01
N ASP A 65 -10.58 -9.12 2.74
CA ASP A 65 -10.72 -8.58 4.10
C ASP A 65 -10.60 -9.65 5.20
N THR A 66 -10.09 -10.84 4.85
CA THR A 66 -9.85 -11.91 5.82
C THR A 66 -8.73 -11.53 6.79
N PRO A 67 -8.77 -11.93 8.08
CA PRO A 67 -7.74 -11.59 9.06
C PRO A 67 -6.31 -11.90 8.60
N ASP A 68 -6.10 -13.05 7.95
CA ASP A 68 -4.83 -13.47 7.36
C ASP A 68 -4.32 -12.52 6.26
N ALA A 69 -5.23 -12.01 5.42
CA ALA A 69 -4.87 -11.09 4.35
C ALA A 69 -4.50 -9.70 4.91
N VAL A 70 -5.28 -9.24 5.90
CA VAL A 70 -5.00 -8.00 6.62
C VAL A 70 -3.65 -8.09 7.32
N GLU A 71 -3.35 -9.18 8.02
CA GLU A 71 -2.07 -9.38 8.69
C GLU A 71 -0.88 -9.33 7.72
N LYS A 72 -0.98 -10.00 6.57
CA LYS A 72 0.06 -10.02 5.54
C LYS A 72 0.30 -8.64 4.93
N ILE A 73 -0.76 -7.88 4.65
CA ILE A 73 -0.63 -6.52 4.14
C ILE A 73 -0.08 -5.55 5.20
N GLN A 74 -0.47 -5.71 6.47
CA GLN A 74 0.10 -4.92 7.57
C GLN A 74 1.59 -5.23 7.77
N ALA A 75 1.99 -6.49 7.63
CA ALA A 75 3.40 -6.88 7.68
C ALA A 75 4.19 -6.32 6.49
N LEU A 76 3.59 -6.24 5.28
CA LEU A 76 4.22 -5.63 4.09
C LEU A 76 4.28 -4.10 4.13
N LEU A 77 3.60 -3.46 5.07
CA LEU A 77 3.49 -2.00 5.13
C LEU A 77 4.84 -1.27 5.03
N PRO A 78 5.92 -1.68 5.73
CA PRO A 78 7.22 -1.02 5.60
C PRO A 78 7.80 -1.07 4.18
N ALA A 79 7.62 -2.18 3.46
CA ALA A 79 8.04 -2.30 2.07
C ALA A 79 7.19 -1.43 1.15
N ILE A 80 5.88 -1.36 1.38
CA ILE A 80 4.98 -0.53 0.58
C ILE A 80 5.26 0.97 0.80
N GLU A 81 5.53 1.38 2.04
CA GLU A 81 5.91 2.77 2.38
C GLU A 81 7.23 3.17 1.72
N LYS A 82 8.22 2.27 1.70
CA LYS A 82 9.51 2.53 1.04
C LYS A 82 9.41 2.57 -0.48
N ALA A 83 8.57 1.71 -1.07
CA ALA A 83 8.51 1.54 -2.52
C ALA A 83 7.59 2.52 -3.25
N MET A 84 6.56 3.03 -2.57
CA MET A 84 5.58 3.89 -3.21
C MET A 84 6.19 5.27 -3.51
N PRO A 85 5.98 5.82 -4.72
CA PRO A 85 6.53 7.11 -5.09
C PRO A 85 5.94 8.22 -4.23
N PRO A 86 6.72 9.25 -3.87
CA PRO A 86 6.18 10.43 -3.19
C PRO A 86 5.12 11.06 -4.07
N PHE A 87 3.88 11.09 -3.58
CA PHE A 87 2.78 11.73 -4.29
C PHE A 87 3.12 13.21 -4.48
N ALA A 88 2.94 13.73 -5.71
CA ALA A 88 3.43 15.04 -6.18
C ALA A 88 2.83 16.29 -5.46
N GLY A 89 2.25 16.16 -4.27
CA GLY A 89 1.63 17.25 -3.51
C GLY A 89 2.03 17.36 -2.03
N GLY A 90 2.95 16.54 -1.51
CA GLY A 90 3.30 16.55 -0.08
C GLY A 90 4.79 16.74 0.17
N GLN A 91 5.24 17.96 0.47
CA GLN A 91 6.64 18.29 0.84
C GLN A 91 7.02 17.86 2.28
N ASN A 92 6.20 17.05 2.95
CA ASN A 92 6.46 16.61 4.32
C ASN A 92 6.45 15.09 4.34
N ALA A 93 7.43 14.49 5.03
CA ALA A 93 7.65 13.06 5.23
C ALA A 93 6.52 12.38 6.05
N GLN A 94 5.27 12.58 5.65
CA GLN A 94 4.10 11.90 6.16
C GLN A 94 3.94 10.61 5.36
N PRO A 95 3.70 9.44 6.01
CA PRO A 95 3.42 8.22 5.28
C PRO A 95 2.16 8.44 4.43
N GLN A 96 2.27 8.19 3.12
CA GLN A 96 1.23 8.40 2.10
C GLN A 96 -0.17 7.87 2.47
N PHE A 97 -0.25 6.84 3.30
CA PHE A 97 -1.50 6.27 3.79
C PHE A 97 -2.25 7.19 4.77
N SER A 98 -1.54 8.10 5.45
CA SER A 98 -2.14 9.13 6.31
C SER A 98 -2.98 10.12 5.51
N LEU A 99 -2.68 10.34 4.23
CA LEU A 99 -3.49 11.19 3.33
C LEU A 99 -4.88 10.59 3.11
N PHE A 100 -4.98 9.26 3.02
CA PHE A 100 -6.26 8.56 2.88
C PHE A 100 -7.00 8.42 4.22
N SER A 101 -6.28 8.54 5.35
CA SER A 101 -6.86 8.41 6.68
C SER A 101 -7.43 9.72 7.24
N GLY A 102 -7.25 10.86 6.55
CA GLY A 102 -7.60 12.20 7.03
C GLY A 102 -8.93 12.79 6.54
N ALA A 103 -9.72 12.10 5.71
CA ALA A 103 -10.94 12.67 5.10
C ALA A 103 -12.25 12.40 5.88
N GLY A 104 -12.18 12.15 7.19
CA GLY A 104 -13.31 11.65 7.99
C GLY A 104 -13.69 12.49 9.21
N GLY A 105 -13.34 13.76 9.28
CA GLY A 105 -13.70 14.58 10.43
C GLY A 105 -13.39 16.06 10.29
N ASP A 106 -14.16 16.77 9.47
CA ASP A 106 -14.76 18.06 9.86
C ASP A 106 -15.80 18.49 8.81
N ALA A 107 -17.06 18.13 9.04
CA ALA A 107 -18.20 18.77 8.37
C ALA A 107 -19.26 19.02 9.45
N GLY A 108 -18.84 19.71 10.51
CA GLY A 108 -19.67 20.09 11.64
C GLY A 108 -19.65 21.60 11.89
N ALA A 109 -20.58 22.29 11.22
CA ALA A 109 -21.23 23.52 11.66
C ALA A 109 -20.48 24.87 11.67
N THR A 110 -21.30 25.89 11.39
CA THR A 110 -21.18 27.34 11.67
C THR A 110 -20.53 28.16 10.54
N GLY A 111 -21.18 29.14 9.91
CA GLY A 111 -22.49 29.76 10.13
C GLY A 111 -22.65 30.94 9.15
N GLU A 112 -23.90 31.35 8.96
CA GLU A 112 -24.39 32.64 8.46
C GLU A 112 -23.46 33.51 7.61
N ARG A 113 -23.87 33.73 6.36
CA ARG A 113 -23.79 35.08 5.79
C ARG A 113 -25.14 35.47 5.20
N ARG A 114 -25.58 36.61 5.71
CA ARG A 114 -26.72 37.43 5.30
C ARG A 114 -26.66 37.80 3.82
#